data_AF-D5K9A8-F1
#
_entry.id   AF-D5K9A8-F1
#
_cell.length_a   1.000
_cell.length_b   1.000
_cell.length_c   1.000
_cell.angle_alpha   90.00
_cell.angle_beta   90.00
_cell.angle_gamma   90.00
#
_symmetry.space_group_name_H-M   'P 1'
#
loop_
_entity.id
_entity.type
_entity.pdbx_description
1 polymer ?
#
loop_
_entity_poly.entity_id
_entity_poly.type
_entity_poly.pdbx_seq_one_letter_code
_entity_poly.pdbx_strand_id
1 'polypeptide(L)'
;WIEKIDNWEGMVIAWKAVIGWARGHGRLCKMVAERIETDPKRKAELHEIADICQREPAEPARGLKDAMQAKWITFQICHANERYASGYAQKEDTLLSPYYKPSVIDKTFQPMEHNVAVELIVMVRLKVSVL
;
A
#
# COMPACT_ATOMS: atom_id res chain seq x y z
N TRP A 1 1.18 11.17 33.48
CA TRP A 1 0.70 12.04 32.38
C TRP A 1 1.81 12.33 31.37
N ILE A 2 3.03 12.64 31.80
CA ILE A 2 4.20 12.87 30.93
C ILE A 2 4.43 11.72 29.94
N GLU A 3 4.51 10.46 30.40
CA GLU A 3 4.69 9.30 29.51
C GLU A 3 3.64 9.16 28.41
N LYS A 4 2.40 9.62 28.64
CA LYS A 4 1.35 9.58 27.61
C LYS A 4 1.62 10.63 26.53
N ILE A 5 2.08 11.81 26.93
CA ILE A 5 2.45 12.89 26.01
C ILE A 5 3.63 12.44 25.14
N ASP A 6 4.68 11.92 25.75
CA ASP A 6 5.88 11.44 25.04
C ASP A 6 5.53 10.36 24.00
N ASN A 7 4.66 9.42 24.38
CA ASN A 7 4.18 8.38 23.47
C ASN A 7 3.37 8.95 22.31
N TRP A 8 2.44 9.88 22.57
CA TRP A 8 1.63 10.49 21.51
C TRP A 8 2.47 11.36 20.56
N GLU A 9 3.45 12.10 21.07
CA GLU A 9 4.39 12.85 20.24
C GLU A 9 5.21 11.91 19.35
N GLY A 10 5.72 10.81 19.92
CA GLY A 10 6.41 9.76 19.16
C GLY A 10 5.55 9.16 18.05
N MET A 11 4.29 8.81 18.36
CA MET A 11 3.32 8.30 17.38
C MET A 11 3.07 9.27 16.24
N VAL A 12 2.91 10.57 16.54
CA VAL A 12 2.69 11.61 15.52
C VAL A 12 3.91 11.75 14.61
N ILE A 13 5.12 11.73 15.17
CA ILE A 13 6.37 11.79 14.39
C ILE A 13 6.48 10.57 13.47
N ALA A 14 6.31 9.37 14.01
CA ALA A 14 6.37 8.12 13.25
C ALA A 14 5.35 8.12 12.10
N TRP A 15 4.10 8.48 12.37
CA TRP A 15 3.05 8.48 11.34
C TRP A 15 3.30 9.50 10.23
N LYS A 16 3.76 10.71 10.57
CA LYS A 16 4.14 11.72 9.57
C LYS A 16 5.30 11.23 8.68
N ALA A 17 6.27 10.54 9.25
CA ALA A 17 7.39 9.97 8.50
C ALA A 17 6.92 8.88 7.53
N VAL A 18 6.05 7.96 7.97
CA VAL A 18 5.49 6.90 7.11
C VAL A 18 4.69 7.48 5.94
N ILE A 19 3.84 8.49 6.19
CA ILE A 19 3.10 9.18 5.11
C ILE A 19 4.08 9.85 4.14
N GLY A 20 5.11 10.53 4.65
CA GLY A 20 6.14 11.16 3.81
C GLY A 20 6.89 10.15 2.94
N TRP A 21 7.21 8.98 3.50
CA TRP A 21 7.86 7.86 2.83
C TRP A 21 6.99 7.23 1.73
N ALA A 22 5.71 6.96 2.02
CA ALA A 22 4.75 6.44 1.05
C ALA A 22 4.56 7.40 -0.15
N ARG A 23 4.35 8.69 0.14
CA ARG A 23 4.26 9.73 -0.90
C ARG A 23 5.56 9.89 -1.68
N GLY A 24 6.71 9.65 -1.04
CA GLY A 24 8.01 9.59 -1.70
C GLY A 24 8.06 8.50 -2.78
N HIS A 25 7.55 7.30 -2.47
CA HIS A 25 7.42 6.22 -3.45
C HIS A 25 6.47 6.60 -4.58
N GLY A 26 5.33 7.21 -4.27
CA GLY A 26 4.40 7.70 -5.29
C GLY A 26 5.04 8.71 -6.25
N ARG A 27 5.83 9.66 -5.73
CA ARG A 27 6.60 10.60 -6.56
C ARG A 27 7.61 9.90 -7.47
N LEU A 28 8.28 8.86 -6.99
CA LEU A 28 9.19 8.05 -7.82
C LEU A 28 8.42 7.38 -8.97
N CYS A 29 7.29 6.74 -8.70
CA CYS A 29 6.45 6.14 -9.73
C CYS A 29 6.02 7.16 -10.80
N LYS A 30 5.56 8.34 -10.36
CA LYS A 30 5.19 9.44 -11.28
C LYS A 30 6.37 9.90 -12.12
N MET A 31 7.54 10.09 -11.50
CA MET A 31 8.75 10.54 -12.21
C MET A 31 9.22 9.52 -13.25
N VAL A 32 9.18 8.22 -12.93
CA VAL A 32 9.49 7.14 -13.87
C VAL A 32 8.50 7.13 -15.03
N ALA A 33 7.20 7.28 -14.76
CA ALA A 33 6.17 7.33 -15.80
C ALA A 33 6.37 8.48 -16.80
N GLU A 34 6.72 9.66 -16.28
CA GLU A 34 6.85 10.88 -17.08
C GLU A 34 8.17 10.95 -17.85
N ARG A 35 9.27 10.44 -17.28
CA ARG A 35 10.63 10.71 -17.79
C ARG A 35 11.35 9.50 -18.38
N ILE A 36 10.98 8.28 -18.00
CA ILE A 36 11.76 7.07 -18.30
C ILE A 36 10.93 6.08 -19.11
N GLU A 37 9.70 5.80 -18.67
CA GLU A 37 8.86 4.79 -19.31
C GLU A 37 8.47 5.23 -20.73
N THR A 38 8.34 4.26 -21.64
CA THR A 38 7.95 4.49 -23.03
C THR A 38 6.63 3.80 -23.34
N ASP A 39 6.34 2.65 -22.71
CA ASP A 39 5.08 1.93 -22.90
C ASP A 39 3.90 2.72 -22.28
N PRO A 40 2.92 3.16 -23.09
CA PRO A 40 1.75 3.88 -22.60
C PRO A 40 0.96 3.10 -21.55
N LYS A 41 0.90 1.77 -21.66
CA LYS A 41 0.19 0.93 -20.69
C LYS A 41 0.89 0.99 -19.34
N ARG A 42 2.21 0.78 -19.33
CA ARG A 42 2.99 0.87 -18.10
C ARG A 42 2.98 2.25 -17.47
N LYS A 43 2.94 3.33 -18.27
CA LYS A 43 2.75 4.70 -17.73
C LYS A 43 1.46 4.85 -16.95
N ALA A 44 0.35 4.37 -17.51
CA ALA A 44 -0.95 4.43 -16.83
C ALA A 44 -0.93 3.69 -15.49
N GLU A 45 -0.32 2.50 -15.46
CA GLU A 45 -0.14 1.73 -14.22
C GLU A 45 0.72 2.48 -13.18
N LEU A 46 1.83 3.10 -13.61
CA LEU A 46 2.70 3.87 -12.72
C LEU A 46 1.99 5.11 -12.15
N HIS A 47 1.17 5.78 -12.95
CA HIS A 47 0.34 6.88 -12.48
C HIS A 47 -0.73 6.41 -11.48
N GLU A 48 -1.33 5.25 -11.70
CA GLU A 48 -2.26 4.64 -10.74
C GLU A 48 -1.56 4.32 -9.42
N ILE A 49 -0.38 3.69 -9.45
CA ILE A 49 0.42 3.41 -8.25
C ILE A 49 0.79 4.71 -7.53
N ALA A 50 1.16 5.76 -8.29
CA ALA A 50 1.48 7.05 -7.72
C ALA A 50 0.29 7.69 -6.98
N ASP A 51 -0.93 7.59 -7.54
CA ASP A 51 -2.16 8.05 -6.88
C ASP A 51 -2.45 7.25 -5.59
N ILE A 52 -2.33 5.93 -5.65
CA ILE A 52 -2.54 5.07 -4.48
C ILE A 52 -1.55 5.44 -3.37
N CYS A 53 -0.26 5.54 -3.67
CA CYS A 53 0.78 5.93 -2.70
C CYS A 53 0.65 7.38 -2.21
N GLN A 54 -0.11 8.23 -2.90
CA GLN A 54 -0.39 9.59 -2.46
C GLN A 54 -1.45 9.62 -1.35
N ARG A 55 -2.44 8.71 -1.43
CA ARG A 55 -3.56 8.55 -0.50
C ARG A 55 -3.23 7.59 0.63
N GLU A 56 -2.69 6.41 0.33
CA GLU A 56 -2.38 5.35 1.29
C GLU A 56 -0.95 5.50 1.86
N PRO A 57 -0.75 5.32 3.18
CA PRO A 57 -1.71 4.93 4.21
C PRO A 57 -2.32 6.15 4.96
N ALA A 58 -2.30 7.35 4.39
CA ALA A 58 -2.77 8.57 5.05
C ALA A 58 -4.31 8.64 5.14
N GLU A 59 -5.00 8.05 4.17
CA GLU A 59 -6.46 7.97 4.06
C GLU A 59 -6.93 6.53 4.26
N PRO A 60 -8.23 6.30 4.59
CA PRO A 60 -8.78 4.95 4.61
C PRO A 60 -8.83 4.34 3.21
N ALA A 61 -8.35 3.10 3.08
CA ALA A 61 -8.46 2.32 1.85
C ALA A 61 -9.92 2.16 1.40
N ARG A 62 -10.17 2.32 0.09
CA ARG A 62 -11.53 2.23 -0.49
C ARG A 62 -11.71 1.05 -1.44
N GLY A 63 -10.61 0.45 -1.89
CA GLY A 63 -10.61 -0.69 -2.79
C GLY A 63 -9.43 -1.62 -2.55
N LEU A 64 -9.39 -2.71 -3.31
CA LEU A 64 -8.43 -3.78 -3.10
C LEU A 64 -6.99 -3.36 -3.40
N LYS A 65 -6.75 -2.49 -4.39
CA LYS A 65 -5.38 -2.00 -4.68
C LYS A 65 -4.89 -1.08 -3.56
N ASP A 66 -5.77 -0.21 -3.04
CA ASP A 66 -5.47 0.63 -1.87
C ASP A 66 -5.07 -0.24 -0.67
N ALA A 67 -5.93 -1.20 -0.31
CA ALA A 67 -5.71 -2.08 0.84
C ALA A 67 -4.42 -2.90 0.73
N MET A 68 -4.11 -3.40 -0.47
CA MET A 68 -2.90 -4.18 -0.71
C MET A 68 -1.64 -3.33 -0.61
N GLN A 69 -1.67 -2.08 -1.09
CA GLN A 69 -0.54 -1.17 -0.94
C GLN A 69 -0.37 -0.73 0.51
N ALA A 70 -1.46 -0.37 1.21
CA ALA A 70 -1.43 -0.02 2.62
C ALA A 70 -0.86 -1.17 3.48
N LYS A 71 -1.36 -2.39 3.27
CA LYS A 71 -0.86 -3.61 3.93
C LYS A 71 0.64 -3.84 3.68
N TRP A 72 1.10 -3.61 2.45
CA TRP A 72 2.51 -3.74 2.11
C TRP A 72 3.37 -2.69 2.83
N ILE A 73 2.92 -1.43 2.85
CA ILE A 73 3.58 -0.34 3.57
C ILE A 73 3.68 -0.67 5.07
N THR A 74 2.57 -1.06 5.69
CA THR A 74 2.54 -1.45 7.11
C THR A 74 3.49 -2.61 7.41
N PHE A 75 3.49 -3.64 6.56
CA PHE A 75 4.42 -4.76 6.72
C PHE A 75 5.88 -4.30 6.70
N GLN A 76 6.27 -3.46 5.73
CA GLN A 76 7.65 -2.94 5.66
C GLN A 76 8.04 -2.15 6.91
N ILE A 77 7.11 -1.38 7.50
CA ILE A 77 7.40 -0.64 8.73
C ILE A 77 7.56 -1.60 9.91
N CYS A 78 6.56 -2.45 10.16
CA CYS A 78 6.51 -3.29 11.37
C CYS A 78 7.52 -4.45 11.38
N HIS A 79 7.97 -4.92 10.21
CA HIS A 79 8.84 -6.10 10.11
C HIS A 79 10.29 -5.79 9.72
N ALA A 80 10.57 -4.62 9.14
CA ALA A 80 11.90 -4.31 8.62
C ALA A 80 12.43 -2.94 9.07
N ASN A 81 11.65 -1.87 8.92
CA ASN A 81 12.17 -0.51 9.07
C ASN A 81 12.16 0.01 10.51
N GLU A 82 11.07 -0.19 11.26
CA GLU A 82 11.01 0.24 12.67
C GLU A 82 11.78 -0.73 13.55
N ARG A 83 11.56 -2.03 13.35
CA ARG A 83 12.26 -3.10 14.04
C ARG A 83 12.21 -4.36 13.19
N TYR A 84 13.27 -5.16 13.23
CA TYR A 84 13.25 -6.50 12.67
C TYR A 84 12.22 -7.38 13.38
N ALA A 85 11.31 -7.97 12.61
CA ALA A 85 10.41 -9.02 13.06
C ALA A 85 10.22 -10.07 11.95
N SER A 86 10.41 -11.34 12.27
CA SER A 86 10.18 -12.44 11.32
C SER A 86 8.68 -12.73 11.15
N GLY A 87 8.32 -13.33 10.02
CA GLY A 87 6.96 -13.80 9.72
C GLY A 87 6.10 -12.82 8.92
N TYR A 88 4.87 -13.26 8.62
CA TYR A 88 3.88 -12.50 7.85
C TYR A 88 2.46 -12.69 8.42
N ALA A 89 2.36 -12.66 9.75
CA ALA A 89 1.15 -13.04 10.47
C ALA A 89 -0.02 -12.08 10.16
N GLN A 90 -1.07 -12.62 9.54
CA GLN A 90 -2.33 -11.91 9.27
C GLN A 90 -3.44 -12.90 8.90
N LYS A 91 -4.69 -12.47 9.05
CA LYS A 91 -5.87 -13.18 8.52
C LYS A 91 -6.30 -12.52 7.20
N GLU A 92 -5.53 -12.77 6.15
CA GLU A 92 -5.56 -11.98 4.90
C GLU A 92 -6.93 -11.96 4.22
N ASP A 93 -7.62 -13.09 4.19
CA ASP A 93 -8.97 -13.22 3.64
C ASP A 93 -9.99 -12.35 4.37
N THR A 94 -9.98 -12.37 5.71
CA THR A 94 -10.87 -11.54 6.52
C THR A 94 -10.49 -10.07 6.44
N LEU A 95 -9.19 -9.77 6.44
CA LEU A 95 -8.66 -8.41 6.35
C LEU A 95 -9.02 -7.74 5.01
N LEU A 96 -8.92 -8.47 3.89
CA LEU A 96 -9.13 -7.93 2.55
C LEU A 96 -10.58 -8.01 2.07
N SER A 97 -11.43 -8.83 2.69
CA SER A 97 -12.84 -8.99 2.31
C SER A 97 -13.61 -7.67 2.15
N PRO A 98 -13.49 -6.68 3.06
CA PRO A 98 -14.19 -5.40 2.93
C PRO A 98 -13.79 -4.58 1.70
N TYR A 99 -12.59 -4.81 1.16
CA TYR A 99 -12.05 -4.11 -0.01
C TYR A 99 -12.19 -4.92 -1.31
N TYR A 100 -12.23 -6.25 -1.18
CA TYR A 100 -12.52 -7.14 -2.29
C TYR A 100 -13.95 -6.93 -2.81
N LYS A 101 -14.93 -6.77 -1.90
CA LYS A 101 -16.34 -6.56 -2.27
C LYS A 101 -16.54 -5.33 -3.17
N PRO A 102 -16.12 -4.10 -2.81
CA PRO A 102 -16.30 -2.92 -3.65
C PRO A 102 -15.49 -2.97 -4.96
N SER A 103 -14.35 -3.67 -4.99
CA SER A 103 -13.53 -3.75 -6.20
C SER A 103 -13.95 -4.85 -7.18
N VAL A 104 -14.35 -6.02 -6.68
CA VAL A 104 -14.59 -7.21 -7.53
C VAL A 104 -16.07 -7.54 -7.69
N ILE A 105 -16.84 -7.42 -6.61
CA ILE A 105 -18.27 -7.82 -6.60
C ILE A 105 -19.14 -6.65 -7.03
N ASP A 106 -19.08 -5.54 -6.29
CA ASP A 106 -19.98 -4.40 -6.47
C ASP A 106 -19.43 -3.41 -7.53
N LYS A 107 -18.11 -3.49 -7.82
CA LYS A 107 -17.39 -2.66 -8.80
C LYS A 107 -17.59 -1.15 -8.60
N THR A 108 -17.74 -0.72 -7.35
CA THR A 108 -17.96 0.69 -6.97
C THR A 108 -16.68 1.51 -6.87
N PHE A 109 -15.53 0.87 -6.57
CA PHE A 109 -14.23 1.54 -6.51
C PHE A 109 -13.09 0.59 -6.87
N GLN A 110 -12.13 1.04 -7.70
CA GLN A 110 -11.09 0.20 -8.30
C GLN A 110 -11.67 -1.08 -8.92
N PRO A 111 -12.59 -0.95 -9.90
CA PRO A 111 -13.26 -2.11 -10.47
C PRO A 111 -12.23 -3.05 -11.12
N MET A 112 -12.31 -4.33 -10.77
CA MET A 112 -11.41 -5.35 -11.33
C MET A 112 -12.12 -6.70 -11.41
N GLU A 113 -11.66 -7.53 -12.33
CA GLU A 113 -12.10 -8.92 -12.43
C GLU A 113 -11.36 -9.80 -11.41
N HIS A 114 -11.93 -10.96 -11.09
CA HIS A 114 -11.35 -11.87 -10.11
C HIS A 114 -9.91 -12.31 -10.48
N ASN A 115 -9.62 -12.53 -11.76
CA ASN A 115 -8.27 -12.88 -12.22
C ASN A 115 -7.24 -11.77 -11.94
N VAL A 116 -7.64 -10.50 -12.01
CA VAL A 116 -6.78 -9.36 -11.66
C VAL A 116 -6.55 -9.31 -10.15
N ALA A 117 -7.56 -9.65 -9.33
CA ALA A 117 -7.38 -9.78 -7.89
C ALA A 117 -6.39 -10.93 -7.54
N VAL A 118 -6.47 -12.05 -8.26
CA VAL A 118 -5.49 -13.15 -8.13
C VAL A 118 -4.10 -12.70 -8.52
N GLU A 119 -3.97 -11.95 -9.62
CA GLU A 119 -2.69 -11.36 -10.07
C GLU A 119 -2.07 -10.48 -8.97
N LEU A 120 -2.87 -9.64 -8.32
CA LEU A 120 -2.40 -8.77 -7.24
C LEU A 120 -1.86 -9.56 -6.03
N ILE A 121 -2.47 -10.70 -5.71
CA ILE A 121 -1.95 -11.62 -4.68
C ILE A 121 -0.64 -12.25 -5.11
N VAL A 122 -0.51 -12.66 -6.38
CA VAL A 122 0.74 -13.19 -6.94
C VAL A 122 1.85 -12.13 -6.84
N MET A 123 1.57 -10.87 -7.18
CA MET A 123 2.54 -9.77 -7.03
C MET A 123 3.02 -9.60 -5.59
N VAL A 124 2.13 -9.71 -4.59
CA VAL A 124 2.56 -9.66 -3.18
C VAL A 124 3.42 -10.85 -2.79
N ARG A 125 3.09 -12.06 -3.25
CA ARG A 125 3.93 -13.24 -3.02
C ARG A 125 5.34 -13.03 -3.58
N LEU A 126 5.44 -12.51 -4.81
CA LEU A 126 6.72 -12.19 -5.45
C LEU A 126 7.49 -11.12 -4.66
N LYS A 127 6.82 -10.06 -4.19
CA LYS A 127 7.45 -9.02 -3.35
C LYS A 127 8.00 -9.58 -2.04
N VAL A 128 7.31 -10.53 -1.42
CA VAL A 128 7.79 -11.22 -0.20
C VAL A 128 8.98 -12.12 -0.51
N SER A 129 9.03 -12.76 -1.69
CA SER A 129 10.13 -13.65 -2.08
C SER A 129 11.44 -12.94 -2.40
N VAL A 130 11.43 -11.61 -2.62
CA VAL A 130 12.62 -10.81 -2.94
C VAL A 130 13.13 -9.97 -1.77
N LEU A 131 12.59 -10.20 -0.57
CA LEU A 131 13.05 -9.60 0.69
C LEU A 131 14.14 -10.43 1.37
#